data_AF-A0A0C2CIY7-F1
#
_entry.id   AF-A0A0C2CIY7-F1
#
_cell.length_a   1.000
_cell.length_b   1.000
_cell.length_c   1.000
_cell.angle_alpha   90.00
_cell.angle_beta   90.00
_cell.angle_gamma   90.00
#
_symmetry.space_group_name_H-M   'P 1'
#
loop_
_entity.id
_entity.type
_entity.pdbx_description
1 polymer ?
#
loop_
_entity_poly.entity_id
_entity_poly.type
_entity_poly.pdbx_seq_one_letter_code
_entity_poly.pdbx_strand_id
1 'polypeptide(L)'
;SQRMEKEGEEEEVFEIDDFTVITEFERFVVAIDAFVQEWGLIGTRPRKKYPKGALRVCAWQSKTSTVNFGESNKLKVTYYYPDLPSDVIEEVPCSENDGHISSFGFDMANAETDFIYHSNITTMYGVSEFIVMSPADQVDDAIMTEDQKNLVISAFRVAQHSVDWISQESSMYFDG
;
A
#
# COMPACT_ATOMS: atom_id res chain seq x y z
N SER A 1 36.91 -45.99 49.90
CA SER A 1 36.69 -45.06 48.79
C SER A 1 36.17 -45.80 47.58
N GLN A 2 34.87 -45.72 47.30
CA GLN A 2 34.31 -45.98 45.98
C GLN A 2 33.77 -44.62 45.50
N ARG A 3 34.39 -44.08 44.45
CA ARG A 3 33.95 -42.83 43.82
C ARG A 3 32.77 -43.16 42.91
N MET A 4 31.68 -42.44 43.08
CA MET A 4 30.57 -42.35 42.13
C MET A 4 31.10 -41.72 40.84
N GLU A 5 30.96 -42.43 39.72
CA GLU A 5 30.97 -41.83 38.39
C GLU A 5 29.52 -41.49 38.07
N LYS A 6 29.23 -40.21 38.00
CA LYS A 6 27.93 -39.67 37.59
C LYS A 6 28.11 -39.28 36.13
N GLU A 7 27.69 -40.15 35.23
CA GLU A 7 27.59 -39.81 33.80
C GLU A 7 26.57 -38.68 33.68
N GLY A 8 27.06 -37.51 33.27
CA GLY A 8 26.20 -36.39 32.91
C GLY A 8 25.61 -36.69 31.55
N GLU A 9 24.29 -36.83 31.49
CA GLU A 9 23.54 -36.77 30.25
C GLU A 9 23.86 -35.42 29.58
N GLU A 10 24.64 -35.46 28.49
CA GLU A 10 24.79 -34.31 27.61
C GLU A 10 23.40 -34.04 27.01
N GLU A 11 22.74 -33.02 27.52
CA GLU A 11 21.45 -32.53 27.05
C GLU A 11 21.61 -32.15 25.56
N GLU A 12 21.10 -33.01 24.69
CA GLU A 12 21.12 -32.84 23.23
C GLU A 12 20.35 -31.55 22.89
N VAL A 13 21.07 -30.44 22.78
CA VAL A 13 20.51 -29.16 22.32
C VAL A 13 20.25 -29.34 20.82
N PHE A 14 19.01 -29.68 20.48
CA PHE A 14 18.56 -29.68 19.10
C PHE A 14 18.64 -28.25 18.56
N GLU A 15 19.54 -28.00 17.61
CA GLU A 15 19.50 -26.81 16.77
C GLU A 15 18.19 -26.86 15.96
N ILE A 16 17.24 -26.01 16.35
CA ILE A 16 16.03 -25.80 15.56
C ILE A 16 16.43 -24.84 14.44
N ASP A 17 16.66 -25.39 13.24
CA ASP A 17 16.72 -24.59 12.03
C ASP A 17 15.32 -24.10 11.69
N ASP A 18 15.02 -22.84 12.04
CA ASP A 18 13.78 -22.16 11.66
C ASP A 18 13.78 -21.88 10.14
N PHE A 19 13.33 -22.85 9.34
CA PHE A 19 13.04 -22.63 7.92
C PHE A 19 11.74 -21.83 7.79
N THR A 20 11.85 -20.51 7.60
CA THR A 20 10.71 -19.67 7.23
C THR A 20 10.37 -19.91 5.77
N VAL A 21 9.30 -20.67 5.50
CA VAL A 21 8.77 -20.84 4.14
C VAL A 21 7.89 -19.65 3.79
N ILE A 22 8.37 -18.77 2.90
CA ILE A 22 7.59 -17.63 2.42
C ILE A 22 6.57 -18.12 1.40
N THR A 23 5.30 -17.93 1.71
CA THR A 23 4.17 -18.24 0.83
C THR A 23 4.18 -17.37 -0.43
N GLU A 24 3.49 -17.81 -1.48
CA GLU A 24 3.28 -16.98 -2.68
C GLU A 24 2.54 -15.69 -2.36
N PHE A 25 1.60 -15.74 -1.42
CA PHE A 25 0.87 -14.57 -0.94
C PHE A 25 1.80 -13.56 -0.30
N GLU A 26 2.70 -13.98 0.60
CA GLU A 26 3.66 -13.08 1.25
C GLU A 26 4.65 -12.49 0.25
N ARG A 27 5.16 -13.29 -0.71
CA ARG A 27 6.00 -12.77 -1.81
C ARG A 27 5.26 -11.70 -2.62
N PHE A 28 3.98 -11.91 -2.87
CA PHE A 28 3.14 -10.96 -3.58
C PHE A 28 2.90 -9.68 -2.77
N VAL A 29 2.62 -9.78 -1.47
CA VAL A 29 2.51 -8.64 -0.55
C VAL A 29 3.79 -7.83 -0.52
N VAL A 30 4.95 -8.47 -0.37
CA VAL A 30 6.27 -7.79 -0.35
C VAL A 30 6.54 -7.07 -1.68
N ALA A 31 6.18 -7.67 -2.81
CA ALA A 31 6.31 -7.02 -4.10
C ALA A 31 5.39 -5.79 -4.23
N ILE A 32 4.18 -5.85 -3.66
CA ILE A 32 3.28 -4.69 -3.58
C ILE A 32 3.88 -3.58 -2.72
N ASP A 33 4.28 -3.93 -1.51
CA ASP A 33 4.85 -3.01 -0.54
C ASP A 33 6.06 -2.27 -1.13
N ALA A 34 6.95 -2.99 -1.83
CA ALA A 34 8.12 -2.43 -2.48
C ALA A 34 7.81 -1.31 -3.47
N PHE A 35 6.84 -1.49 -4.38
CA PHE A 35 6.51 -0.42 -5.34
C PHE A 35 5.71 0.71 -4.71
N VAL A 36 4.84 0.43 -3.72
CA VAL A 36 4.09 1.48 -3.01
C VAL A 36 5.08 2.36 -2.22
N GLN A 37 6.11 1.75 -1.63
CA GLN A 37 7.23 2.44 -0.97
C GLN A 37 8.07 3.25 -1.96
N GLU A 38 8.50 2.63 -3.07
CA GLU A 38 9.29 3.30 -4.13
C GLU A 38 8.55 4.51 -4.71
N TRP A 39 7.23 4.43 -4.83
CA TRP A 39 6.40 5.52 -5.34
C TRP A 39 6.12 6.62 -4.30
N GLY A 40 6.55 6.43 -3.05
CA GLY A 40 6.33 7.39 -1.96
C GLY A 40 4.88 7.43 -1.49
N LEU A 41 4.14 6.33 -1.67
CA LEU A 41 2.73 6.26 -1.31
C LEU A 41 2.49 5.84 0.15
N ILE A 42 3.57 5.62 0.88
CA ILE A 42 3.62 5.12 2.24
C ILE A 42 3.96 6.26 3.21
N GLY A 43 3.42 6.19 4.44
CA GLY A 43 3.72 7.12 5.53
C GLY A 43 2.84 8.37 5.55
N THR A 44 3.20 9.34 6.41
CA THR A 44 2.46 10.59 6.55
C THR A 44 2.66 11.47 5.31
N ARG A 45 1.64 11.56 4.46
CA ARG A 45 1.66 12.44 3.27
C ARG A 45 0.87 13.72 3.55
N PRO A 46 1.37 14.89 3.14
CA PRO A 46 0.63 16.14 3.28
C PRO A 46 -0.69 16.04 2.50
N ARG A 47 -1.73 16.69 3.02
CA ARG A 47 -2.99 16.81 2.28
C ARG A 47 -2.79 17.80 1.15
N LYS A 48 -3.28 17.47 -0.05
CA LYS A 48 -3.13 18.31 -1.23
C LYS A 48 -4.47 18.96 -1.54
N LYS A 49 -4.47 20.28 -1.64
CA LYS A 49 -5.64 21.03 -2.10
C LYS A 49 -5.37 21.50 -3.53
N TYR A 50 -6.21 21.00 -4.44
CA TYR A 50 -6.12 21.30 -5.86
C TYR A 50 -6.99 22.52 -6.18
N PRO A 51 -6.57 23.39 -7.13
CA PRO A 51 -7.44 24.45 -7.60
C PRO A 51 -8.71 23.88 -8.20
N LYS A 52 -9.81 24.62 -8.03
CA LYS A 52 -11.13 24.21 -8.53
C LYS A 52 -11.09 23.85 -10.01
N GLY A 53 -11.49 22.62 -10.32
CA GLY A 53 -11.57 22.10 -11.69
C GLY A 53 -10.22 21.70 -12.32
N ALA A 54 -9.08 21.87 -11.63
CA ALA A 54 -7.76 21.52 -12.16
C ALA A 54 -7.65 20.03 -12.53
N LEU A 55 -8.16 19.14 -11.67
CA LEU A 55 -8.14 17.68 -11.89
C LEU A 55 -8.94 17.22 -13.12
N ARG A 56 -9.83 18.08 -13.66
CA ARG A 56 -10.63 17.75 -14.86
C ARG A 56 -9.88 18.03 -16.16
N VAL A 57 -8.93 18.95 -16.13
CA VAL A 57 -8.24 19.46 -17.32
C VAL A 57 -6.74 19.16 -17.31
N CYS A 58 -6.19 18.69 -16.19
CA CYS A 58 -4.79 18.34 -16.10
C CYS A 58 -4.47 17.10 -16.95
N ALA A 59 -3.23 17.04 -17.42
CA ALA A 59 -2.67 15.77 -17.87
C ALA A 59 -2.44 14.85 -16.65
N TRP A 60 -2.39 13.56 -16.90
CA TRP A 60 -2.09 12.55 -15.88
C TRP A 60 -0.74 11.92 -16.17
N GLN A 61 0.09 11.81 -15.14
CA GLN A 61 1.32 11.01 -15.18
C GLN A 61 1.05 9.62 -14.61
N SER A 62 1.93 8.68 -14.93
CA SER A 62 1.85 7.35 -14.35
C SER A 62 3.21 6.71 -14.07
N LYS A 63 3.23 5.86 -13.05
CA LYS A 63 4.32 4.91 -12.77
C LYS A 63 3.77 3.50 -12.90
N THR A 64 4.52 2.59 -13.51
CA THR A 64 4.05 1.23 -13.79
C THR A 64 5.08 0.20 -13.36
N SER A 65 4.62 -0.83 -12.64
CA SER A 65 5.41 -2.00 -12.26
C SER A 65 4.66 -3.28 -12.63
N THR A 66 5.40 -4.36 -12.88
CA THR A 66 4.82 -5.69 -13.13
C THR A 66 5.18 -6.63 -11.99
N VAL A 67 4.21 -7.38 -11.51
CA VAL A 67 4.36 -8.32 -10.39
C VAL A 67 3.78 -9.68 -10.76
N ASN A 68 4.44 -10.76 -10.31
CA ASN A 68 3.93 -12.11 -10.50
C ASN A 68 2.78 -12.38 -9.52
N PHE A 69 1.75 -13.09 -9.99
CA PHE A 69 0.55 -13.42 -9.26
C PHE A 69 0.23 -14.91 -9.47
N GLY A 70 0.40 -15.73 -8.43
CA GLY A 70 0.35 -17.19 -8.56
C GLY A 70 1.49 -17.74 -9.42
N GLU A 71 1.29 -18.91 -10.03
CA GLU A 71 2.36 -19.63 -10.76
C GLU A 71 2.71 -19.02 -12.12
N SER A 72 1.72 -18.48 -12.85
CA SER A 72 1.91 -18.08 -14.26
C SER A 72 1.38 -16.70 -14.61
N ASN A 73 0.49 -16.12 -13.80
CA ASN A 73 -0.10 -14.84 -14.14
C ASN A 73 0.79 -13.68 -13.70
N LYS A 74 0.68 -12.57 -14.42
CA LYS A 74 1.30 -11.30 -14.07
C LYS A 74 0.27 -10.20 -14.01
N LEU A 75 0.46 -9.31 -13.05
CA LEU A 75 -0.32 -8.09 -12.91
C LEU A 75 0.56 -6.89 -13.20
N LYS A 76 0.06 -6.00 -14.03
CA LYS A 76 0.54 -4.66 -14.23
C LYS A 76 -0.15 -3.75 -13.23
N VAL A 77 0.64 -3.13 -12.37
CA VAL A 77 0.22 -2.16 -11.37
C VAL A 77 0.62 -0.78 -11.85
N THR A 78 -0.35 0.09 -12.05
CA THR A 78 -0.14 1.45 -12.56
C THR A 78 -0.68 2.46 -11.57
N TYR A 79 0.18 3.33 -11.06
CA TYR A 79 -0.18 4.47 -10.23
C TYR A 79 -0.38 5.70 -11.12
N TYR A 80 -1.53 6.36 -11.01
CA TYR A 80 -1.88 7.58 -11.72
C TYR A 80 -1.98 8.78 -10.78
N TYR A 81 -1.41 9.90 -11.19
CA TYR A 81 -1.42 11.16 -10.45
C TYR A 81 -1.41 12.37 -11.40
N PRO A 82 -1.92 13.53 -10.96
CA PRO A 82 -2.05 14.71 -11.81
C PRO A 82 -0.68 15.32 -12.13
N ASP A 83 -0.50 15.71 -13.38
CA ASP A 83 0.62 16.52 -13.83
C ASP A 83 0.33 18.00 -13.55
N LEU A 84 0.41 18.36 -12.26
CA LEU A 84 0.20 19.73 -11.80
C LEU A 84 1.48 20.26 -11.15
N PRO A 85 1.91 21.49 -11.50
CA PRO A 85 3.03 22.14 -10.85
C PRO A 85 2.82 22.25 -9.33
N SER A 86 3.88 22.01 -8.55
CA SER A 86 3.80 22.00 -7.08
C SER A 86 3.42 23.34 -6.48
N ASP A 87 3.69 24.45 -7.16
CA ASP A 87 3.29 25.81 -6.78
C ASP A 87 1.77 26.06 -6.91
N VAL A 88 1.08 25.21 -7.67
CA VAL A 88 -0.38 25.27 -7.87
C VAL A 88 -1.11 24.40 -6.83
N ILE A 89 -0.43 23.43 -6.23
CA ILE A 89 -0.98 22.53 -5.22
C ILE A 89 -0.68 23.10 -3.84
N GLU A 90 -1.73 23.41 -3.07
CA GLU A 90 -1.57 23.86 -1.69
C GLU A 90 -1.43 22.64 -0.78
N GLU A 91 -0.32 22.55 -0.05
CA GLU A 91 -0.14 21.53 0.99
C GLU A 91 -0.79 21.98 2.29
N VAL A 92 -1.81 21.25 2.71
CA VAL A 92 -2.52 21.48 3.97
C VAL A 92 -1.92 20.55 5.02
N PRO A 93 -1.35 21.08 6.12
CA PRO A 93 -0.84 20.25 7.20
C PRO A 93 -1.97 19.44 7.84
N CYS A 94 -1.72 18.18 8.16
CA CYS A 94 -2.64 17.37 8.95
C CYS A 94 -2.73 17.97 10.36
N SER A 95 -3.93 18.42 10.76
CA SER A 95 -4.17 18.81 12.15
C SER A 95 -4.22 17.56 13.04
N GLU A 96 -3.82 17.67 14.31
CA GLU A 96 -3.86 16.55 15.28
C GLU A 96 -5.28 15.96 15.42
N ASN A 97 -6.31 16.78 15.19
CA ASN A 97 -7.71 16.38 15.30
C ASN A 97 -8.21 15.59 14.08
N ASP A 98 -7.53 15.70 12.93
CA ASP A 98 -7.91 15.02 11.70
C ASP A 98 -7.09 13.75 11.43
N GLY A 99 -6.28 13.30 12.40
CA GLY A 99 -5.40 12.13 12.24
C GLY A 99 -6.13 10.82 11.93
N HIS A 100 -7.45 10.76 12.16
CA HIS A 100 -8.29 9.61 11.86
C HIS A 100 -8.80 9.56 10.40
N ILE A 101 -8.63 10.64 9.62
CA ILE A 101 -9.08 10.71 8.22
C ILE A 101 -7.86 10.71 7.30
N SER A 102 -7.79 9.71 6.41
CA SER A 102 -6.73 9.62 5.40
C SER A 102 -6.77 10.83 4.45
N SER A 103 -5.63 11.17 3.82
CA SER A 103 -5.60 12.27 2.83
C SER A 103 -6.61 12.07 1.70
N PHE A 104 -6.81 10.81 1.28
CA PHE A 104 -7.86 10.42 0.33
C PHE A 104 -9.27 10.75 0.83
N GLY A 105 -9.57 10.49 2.11
CA GLY A 105 -10.88 10.79 2.70
C GLY A 105 -11.22 12.29 2.65
N PHE A 106 -10.19 13.16 2.73
CA PHE A 106 -10.36 14.59 2.58
C PHE A 106 -10.63 15.00 1.13
N ASP A 107 -9.87 14.44 0.18
CA ASP A 107 -10.05 14.69 -1.25
C ASP A 107 -11.45 14.28 -1.73
N MET A 108 -11.94 13.16 -1.21
CA MET A 108 -13.28 12.63 -1.50
C MET A 108 -14.41 13.53 -0.93
N ALA A 109 -14.17 14.20 0.19
CA ALA A 109 -15.12 15.11 0.81
C ALA A 109 -15.10 16.52 0.20
N ASN A 110 -14.11 16.84 -0.65
CA ASN A 110 -13.95 18.16 -1.23
C ASN A 110 -14.79 18.34 -2.50
N ALA A 111 -15.75 19.26 -2.49
CA ALA A 111 -16.56 19.56 -3.68
C ALA A 111 -15.76 20.22 -4.83
N GLU A 112 -14.57 20.76 -4.55
CA GLU A 112 -13.72 21.39 -5.57
C GLU A 112 -13.01 20.37 -6.47
N THR A 113 -12.85 19.13 -5.99
CA THR A 113 -12.22 18.01 -6.72
C THR A 113 -13.24 17.18 -7.51
N ASP A 114 -14.55 17.44 -7.33
CA ASP A 114 -15.63 16.74 -8.02
C ASP A 114 -15.42 16.78 -9.55
N PHE A 115 -15.72 15.68 -10.25
CA PHE A 115 -15.65 15.55 -11.70
C PHE A 115 -16.87 16.15 -12.45
N ILE A 116 -18.02 16.41 -11.81
CA ILE A 116 -19.22 17.01 -12.45
C ILE A 116 -19.75 18.22 -11.66
N TYR A 117 -19.72 19.41 -12.25
CA TYR A 117 -20.09 20.69 -11.58
C TYR A 117 -21.61 20.94 -11.50
N HIS A 118 -22.46 20.09 -12.09
CA HIS A 118 -23.85 20.44 -12.42
C HIS A 118 -24.95 19.58 -11.78
N SER A 119 -24.66 18.73 -10.78
CA SER A 119 -25.69 17.98 -10.05
C SER A 119 -25.82 18.51 -8.62
N ASN A 120 -26.97 19.13 -8.31
CA ASN A 120 -27.22 19.74 -7.00
C ASN A 120 -27.64 18.72 -5.93
N ILE A 121 -27.72 17.43 -6.29
CA ILE A 121 -28.34 16.37 -5.46
C ILE A 121 -27.36 15.21 -5.19
N THR A 122 -26.26 15.12 -5.93
CA THR A 122 -25.25 14.08 -5.73
C THR A 122 -23.86 14.69 -5.68
N THR A 123 -23.24 14.70 -4.51
CA THR A 123 -21.78 14.87 -4.38
C THR A 123 -21.13 13.71 -5.12
N MET A 124 -20.39 13.98 -6.20
CA MET A 124 -19.60 12.94 -6.85
C MET A 124 -18.16 13.04 -6.37
N TYR A 125 -17.54 11.89 -6.18
CA TYR A 125 -16.22 11.80 -5.57
C TYR A 125 -15.15 12.14 -6.60
N GLY A 126 -14.41 13.22 -6.35
CA GLY A 126 -13.15 13.52 -7.02
C GLY A 126 -12.06 12.57 -6.53
N VAL A 127 -11.27 12.02 -7.44
CA VAL A 127 -10.09 11.21 -7.10
C VAL A 127 -8.86 11.95 -7.60
N SER A 128 -7.94 12.26 -6.68
CA SER A 128 -6.70 12.97 -6.98
C SER A 128 -5.59 12.02 -7.44
N GLU A 129 -5.60 10.78 -6.99
CA GLU A 129 -4.62 9.77 -7.36
C GLU A 129 -5.20 8.37 -7.16
N PHE A 130 -4.80 7.40 -7.98
CA PHE A 130 -5.33 6.03 -7.88
C PHE A 130 -4.35 5.00 -8.45
N ILE A 131 -4.50 3.76 -7.98
CA ILE A 131 -3.75 2.60 -8.49
C ILE A 131 -4.72 1.71 -9.27
N VAL A 132 -4.29 1.30 -10.46
CA VAL A 132 -4.97 0.30 -11.29
C VAL A 132 -4.13 -0.96 -11.30
N MET A 133 -4.72 -2.08 -10.88
CA MET A 133 -4.17 -3.41 -11.06
C MET A 133 -4.91 -4.08 -12.22
N SER A 134 -4.16 -4.51 -13.23
CA SER A 134 -4.69 -5.13 -14.44
C SER A 134 -3.79 -6.29 -14.87
N PRO A 135 -4.28 -7.24 -15.67
CA PRO A 135 -3.41 -8.20 -16.34
C PRO A 135 -2.26 -7.52 -17.11
N ALA A 136 -1.07 -8.13 -17.13
CA ALA A 136 0.14 -7.48 -17.65
C ALA A 136 0.34 -7.53 -19.18
N ASP A 137 -0.69 -7.91 -19.93
CA ASP A 137 -0.70 -8.06 -21.39
C ASP A 137 0.04 -9.31 -21.95
N GLN A 138 0.23 -10.38 -21.16
CA GLN A 138 0.44 -11.72 -21.75
C GLN A 138 -0.92 -12.28 -22.20
N VAL A 139 -0.95 -13.07 -23.28
CA VAL A 139 -2.20 -13.60 -23.89
C VAL A 139 -3.08 -14.34 -22.88
N ASP A 140 -2.48 -14.90 -21.82
CA ASP A 140 -3.15 -15.72 -20.82
C ASP A 140 -3.30 -15.05 -19.44
N ASP A 141 -2.76 -13.85 -19.23
CA ASP A 141 -2.87 -13.18 -17.93
C ASP A 141 -4.32 -12.77 -17.67
N ALA A 142 -4.92 -13.29 -16.60
CA ALA A 142 -6.27 -12.90 -16.20
C ALA A 142 -6.56 -13.12 -14.71
N ILE A 143 -7.49 -12.31 -14.17
CA ILE A 143 -8.14 -12.56 -12.89
C ILE A 143 -9.48 -13.21 -13.21
N MET A 144 -9.56 -14.54 -13.07
CA MET A 144 -10.69 -15.34 -13.53
C MET A 144 -11.64 -15.75 -12.41
N THR A 145 -11.16 -15.82 -11.17
CA THR A 145 -11.96 -16.27 -10.03
C THR A 145 -12.15 -15.18 -8.98
N GLU A 146 -13.22 -15.30 -8.20
CA GLU A 146 -13.46 -14.48 -7.01
C GLU A 146 -12.32 -14.60 -6.00
N ASP A 147 -11.77 -15.79 -5.81
CA ASP A 147 -10.65 -16.03 -4.89
C ASP A 147 -9.39 -15.30 -5.34
N GLN A 148 -9.09 -15.30 -6.65
CA GLN A 148 -7.99 -14.55 -7.22
C GLN A 148 -8.16 -13.05 -7.00
N LYS A 149 -9.36 -12.52 -7.27
CA LYS A 149 -9.69 -11.12 -7.00
C LYS A 149 -9.53 -10.79 -5.51
N ASN A 150 -10.05 -11.63 -4.62
CA ASN A 150 -9.98 -11.43 -3.17
C ASN A 150 -8.53 -11.50 -2.67
N LEU A 151 -7.68 -12.35 -3.26
CA LEU A 151 -6.25 -12.41 -2.97
C LEU A 151 -5.57 -11.10 -3.34
N VAL A 152 -5.82 -10.57 -4.53
CA VAL A 152 -5.26 -9.28 -4.97
C VAL A 152 -5.67 -8.14 -4.03
N ILE A 153 -6.95 -8.06 -3.70
CA ILE A 153 -7.47 -7.05 -2.77
C ILE A 153 -6.86 -7.22 -1.38
N SER A 154 -6.75 -8.46 -0.89
CA SER A 154 -6.20 -8.74 0.44
C SER A 154 -4.72 -8.40 0.53
N ALA A 155 -3.94 -8.76 -0.49
CA ALA A 155 -2.51 -8.46 -0.53
C ALA A 155 -2.26 -6.94 -0.51
N PHE A 156 -3.05 -6.19 -1.28
CA PHE A 156 -2.96 -4.72 -1.28
C PHE A 156 -3.32 -4.13 0.09
N ARG A 157 -4.39 -4.61 0.74
CA ARG A 157 -4.76 -4.17 2.09
C ARG A 157 -3.67 -4.47 3.11
N VAL A 158 -3.05 -5.65 3.04
CA VAL A 158 -1.95 -6.01 3.95
C VAL A 158 -0.75 -5.08 3.72
N ALA A 159 -0.37 -4.82 2.47
CA ALA A 159 0.72 -3.89 2.15
C ALA A 159 0.44 -2.44 2.60
N GLN A 160 -0.83 -2.02 2.64
CA GLN A 160 -1.17 -0.69 3.19
C GLN A 160 -1.03 -0.65 4.72
N HIS A 161 -1.35 -1.74 5.41
CA HIS A 161 -1.35 -1.80 6.88
C HIS A 161 -0.02 -2.27 7.50
N SER A 162 0.87 -2.91 6.74
CA SER A 162 2.22 -3.27 7.20
C SER A 162 3.02 -2.06 7.67
N VAL A 163 2.72 -0.89 7.11
CA VAL A 163 3.39 0.38 7.40
C VAL A 163 2.95 0.99 8.72
N ASP A 164 1.67 0.85 9.06
CA ASP A 164 1.10 1.36 10.32
C ASP A 164 1.82 0.74 11.53
N TRP A 165 2.24 -0.53 11.39
CA TRP A 165 3.02 -1.28 12.38
C TRP A 165 4.44 -0.73 12.57
N ILE A 166 5.20 -0.51 11.48
CA ILE A 166 6.61 -0.04 11.56
C ILE A 166 6.67 1.39 12.10
N SER A 167 5.69 2.23 11.73
CA SER A 167 5.63 3.61 12.22
C SER A 167 5.28 3.70 13.71
N GLN A 168 4.49 2.75 14.23
CA GLN A 168 4.18 2.66 15.66
C GLN A 168 5.38 2.14 16.47
N GLU A 169 6.12 1.16 15.97
CA GLU A 169 7.34 0.69 16.65
C GLU A 169 8.39 1.79 16.75
N SER A 170 8.64 2.55 15.68
CA SER A 170 9.64 3.62 15.71
C SER A 170 9.27 4.76 16.66
N SER A 171 7.98 5.00 16.92
CA SER A 171 7.51 5.94 17.95
C SER A 171 7.74 5.41 19.37
N MET A 172 7.74 4.10 19.57
CA MET A 172 7.90 3.48 20.89
C MET A 172 9.37 3.45 21.36
N TYR A 173 10.32 3.53 20.43
CA TYR A 173 11.76 3.53 20.72
C TYR A 173 12.41 4.92 20.83
N PHE A 174 11.68 6.01 20.54
CA PHE A 174 12.22 7.39 20.61
C PHE A 174 11.73 8.19 21.83
N ASP A 175 10.95 7.58 22.72
CA ASP A 175 10.44 8.19 23.97
C ASP A 175 11.14 7.63 25.23
N GLY A 176 12.48 7.51 25.17
CA GLY A 176 13.35 7.05 26.24
C GLY A 176 14.51 7.99 26.55
#